data_AF-A0A7K5REK6-F1
#
_entry.id   AF-A0A7K5REK6-F1
#
_cell.length_a   1.000
_cell.length_b   1.000
_cell.length_c   1.000
_cell.angle_alpha   90.00
_cell.angle_beta   90.00
_cell.angle_gamma   90.00
#
_symmetry.space_group_name_H-M   'P 1'
#
loop_
_entity.id
_entity.type
_entity.pdbx_description
1 polymer ?
#
loop_
_entity_poly.entity_id
_entity_poly.type
_entity_poly.pdbx_seq_one_letter_code
_entity_poly.pdbx_strand_id
1 'polypeptide(L)' 'DSSCASGQCLKQVRRPTPEEFQRFLPWFLQDRPTLQCAKGGLGAYDTAVSMDDNGTILGE' A
#
# COMPACT_ATOMS: atom_id res chain seq x y z
N ASP A 1 -0.65 20.90 5.98
CA ASP A 1 -2.02 21.41 5.85
C ASP A 1 -3.03 20.40 6.37
N SER A 2 -3.66 20.73 7.49
CA SER A 2 -4.77 19.95 8.06
C SER A 2 -6.04 20.75 7.85
N SER A 3 -6.71 20.58 6.70
CA SER A 3 -8.03 21.18 6.49
C SER A 3 -9.08 20.31 7.18
N CYS A 4 -9.68 20.82 8.25
CA CYS A 4 -10.78 20.17 8.94
C CYS A 4 -12.10 20.84 8.51
N ALA A 5 -12.96 20.11 7.82
CA ALA A 5 -14.35 20.50 7.58
C ALA A 5 -15.26 19.65 8.48
N SER A 6 -16.22 20.30 9.16
CA SER A 6 -17.30 19.64 9.92
C SER A 6 -16.89 18.71 11.07
N GLY A 7 -15.82 19.04 11.80
CA GLY A 7 -15.46 18.37 13.05
C GLY A 7 -14.80 17.00 12.91
N GLN A 8 -14.53 16.55 11.68
CA GLN A 8 -13.72 15.36 11.41
C GLN A 8 -12.44 15.78 10.71
N CYS A 9 -11.36 15.90 11.49
CA CYS A 9 -10.02 16.06 10.92
C CYS A 9 -9.61 14.71 10.31
N LEU A 10 -9.93 14.52 9.03
CA LEU A 10 -9.36 13.43 8.25
C LEU A 10 -7.87 13.74 8.14
N LYS A 11 -7.00 12.89 8.71
CA LYS A 11 -5.62 12.80 8.21
C LYS A 11 -5.74 12.65 6.71
N GLN A 12 -5.22 13.61 5.94
CA GLN A 12 -5.37 13.65 4.50
C GLN A 12 -5.04 12.27 3.92
N VAL A 13 -6.08 11.52 3.54
CA VAL A 13 -5.92 10.15 3.05
C VAL A 13 -5.42 10.27 1.62
N ARG A 14 -4.10 10.24 1.45
CA ARG A 14 -3.47 10.21 0.13
C ARG A 14 -3.56 8.78 -0.40
N ARG A 15 -4.32 8.59 -1.48
CA ARG A 15 -4.15 7.41 -2.34
C ARG A 15 -2.98 7.68 -3.30
N PRO A 16 -2.08 6.71 -3.51
CA PRO A 16 -0.97 6.86 -4.46
C PRO A 16 -1.51 7.04 -5.89
N THR A 17 -0.72 7.68 -6.75
CA THR A 17 -0.99 7.65 -8.20
C THR A 17 -0.77 6.23 -8.75
N PRO A 18 -1.28 5.90 -9.95
CA PRO A 18 -1.03 4.59 -10.55
C PRO A 18 0.46 4.22 -10.62
N GLU A 19 1.31 5.20 -10.95
CA GLU A 19 2.76 5.01 -11.08
C GLU A 19 3.42 4.75 -9.71
N GLU A 20 3.03 5.51 -8.68
CA GLU A 20 3.50 5.28 -7.31
C GLU A 20 3.03 3.92 -6.78
N PHE A 21 1.80 3.53 -7.11
CA PHE A 21 1.22 2.28 -6.67
C PHE A 21 1.99 1.08 -7.26
N GLN A 22 2.17 1.04 -8.59
CA GLN A 22 2.94 -0.03 -9.24
C GLN A 22 4.39 -0.08 -8.73
N ARG A 23 5.01 1.09 -8.51
CA ARG A 23 6.39 1.16 -8.02
C ARG A 23 6.57 0.62 -6.60
N PHE A 24 5.65 0.93 -5.68
CA PHE A 24 5.84 0.64 -4.25
C PHE A 24 5.11 -0.61 -3.76
N LEU A 25 4.13 -1.13 -4.51
CA LEU A 25 3.40 -2.33 -4.12
C LEU A 25 4.30 -3.57 -3.93
N PRO A 26 5.28 -3.87 -4.82
CA PRO A 26 6.16 -5.02 -4.62
C PRO A 26 6.98 -4.94 -3.33
N TRP A 27 7.40 -3.73 -2.95
CA TRP A 27 8.12 -3.52 -1.69
C TRP A 27 7.23 -3.80 -0.49
N PHE A 28 5.98 -3.34 -0.52
CA PHE A 28 5.01 -3.63 0.54
C PHE A 28 4.78 -5.13 0.70
N LEU A 29 4.62 -5.88 -0.40
CA LEU A 29 4.40 -7.33 -0.34
C LEU A 29 5.56 -8.11 0.28
N GLN A 30 6.78 -7.58 0.18
CA GLN A 30 7.98 -8.19 0.78
C GLN A 30 8.32 -7.60 2.17
N ASP A 31 7.65 -6.53 2.57
CA ASP A 31 7.93 -5.86 3.85
C ASP A 31 7.36 -6.67 5.01
N ARG A 32 8.21 -6.90 6.02
CA ARG A 32 7.90 -7.70 7.20
C ARG A 32 7.36 -6.79 8.31
N PRO A 33 6.21 -7.09 8.93
CA PRO A 33 5.72 -6.32 10.07
C PRO A 33 6.75 -6.26 11.22
N THR A 34 6.91 -5.07 11.80
CA THR A 34 7.81 -4.78 12.92
C THR A 34 7.09 -4.01 14.03
N LEU A 35 7.76 -3.79 15.17
CA LEU A 35 7.21 -2.95 16.24
C LEU A 35 7.08 -1.47 15.83
N GLN A 36 7.92 -1.01 14.91
CA GLN A 36 7.87 0.35 14.37
C GLN A 36 6.82 0.50 13.26
N CYS A 37 6.57 -0.57 12.49
CA CYS A 37 5.55 -0.62 11.45
C CYS A 37 4.73 -1.92 11.56
N ALA A 38 3.56 -1.83 12.18
CA ALA A 38 2.70 -2.99 12.44
C ALA A 38 2.07 -3.61 11.18
N LYS A 39 2.22 -2.98 10.01
CA LYS A 39 1.64 -3.43 8.74
C LYS A 39 2.77 -3.70 7.74
N GLY A 40 2.66 -4.82 7.05
CA GLY A 40 3.53 -5.27 5.97
C GLY A 40 2.78 -6.34 5.19
N GLY A 41 3.11 -6.50 3.91
CA GLY A 41 2.45 -7.49 3.07
C GLY A 41 2.95 -8.91 3.30
N LEU A 42 4.18 -9.06 3.80
CA LEU A 42 4.80 -10.37 3.98
C LEU A 42 4.10 -11.16 5.10
N GLY A 43 3.63 -12.36 4.75
CA GLY A 43 2.96 -13.31 5.65
C GLY A 43 1.43 -13.16 5.69
N ALA A 44 0.86 -12.19 4.97
CA ALA A 44 -0.59 -12.02 4.87
C ALA A 44 -1.07 -11.83 3.43
N TYR A 45 -0.36 -11.03 2.64
CA TYR A 45 -0.79 -10.62 1.30
C TYR A 45 0.22 -10.97 0.21
N ASP A 46 1.42 -11.45 0.56
CA ASP A 46 2.52 -11.76 -0.35
C ASP A 46 2.19 -12.83 -1.39
N THR A 47 1.28 -13.76 -1.07
CA THR A 47 0.78 -14.79 -2.00
C THR A 47 -0.60 -14.47 -2.56
N ALA A 48 -1.26 -13.42 -2.05
CA ALA A 48 -2.61 -13.06 -2.45
C ALA A 48 -2.67 -12.17 -3.69
N VAL A 49 -1.52 -11.63 -4.12
CA VAL A 49 -1.40 -10.75 -5.30
C VAL A 49 -0.34 -11.32 -6.21
N SER A 50 -0.74 -11.70 -7.43
CA SER A 50 0.17 -12.15 -8.48
C SER A 50 0.54 -11.00 -9.41
N MET A 51 1.81 -10.90 -9.79
CA MET A 51 2.31 -9.85 -10.69
C MET A 51 3.22 -10.46 -11.76
N ASP A 52 3.23 -9.83 -12.95
CA ASP A 52 4.23 -10.11 -13.97
C ASP A 52 5.58 -9.44 -13.68
N ASP A 53 6.58 -9.70 -14.52
CA ASP A 53 7.92 -9.13 -14.40
C ASP A 53 7.95 -7.59 -14.51
N ASN A 54 6.89 -6.98 -15.05
CA ASN A 54 6.74 -5.53 -15.18
C ASN A 54 5.98 -4.90 -13.98
N GLY A 55 5.57 -5.70 -12.99
CA GLY A 55 4.82 -5.24 -11.82
C GLY A 55 3.33 -5.00 -12.10
N THR A 56 2.80 -5.51 -13.21
CA THR A 56 1.37 -5.50 -13.52
C THR A 56 0.68 -6.57 -12.70
N ILE A 57 -0.40 -6.22 -11.99
CA ILE A 57 -1.22 -7.19 -11.27
C ILE A 57 -1.97 -8.07 -12.29
N LEU A 58 -1.81 -9.37 -12.14
CA LEU A 58 -2.54 -10.36 -12.93
C LEU A 58 -3.91 -10.58 -12.25
N GLY A 59 -4.98 -10.36 -13.01
CA GLY A 59 -6.33 -10.69 -12.57
C GLY A 59 -6.63 -12.17 -12.83
N GLU A 60 -7.23 -12.85 -11.86
CA GLU A 60 -7.82 -14.18 -12.02
C GLU A 60 -9.26 -14.10 -12.54
#